data_AF-A0A2K8KIE7-F1
#
_entry.id   AF-A0A2K8KIE7-F1
#
_cell.length_a   1.000
_cell.length_b   1.000
_cell.length_c   1.000
_cell.angle_alpha   90.00
_cell.angle_beta   90.00
_cell.angle_gamma   90.00
#
_symmetry.space_group_name_H-M   'P 1'
#
loop_
_entity.id
_entity.type
_entity.pdbx_description
1 polymer ?
#
loop_
_entity_poly.entity_id
_entity_poly.type
_entity_poly.pdbx_seq_one_letter_code
_entity_poly.pdbx_strand_id
1 'polypeptide(L)'
;MILFFRIVIMIVGLGALPKLASDHPTADCEHRLKITLEIMLAGPLLKEEQATGLMWLRMDAQEALERGDEEKCAMLVSVAELLLGITEPDGR
;
A
#
# COMPACT_ATOMS: atom_id res chain seq x y z
N MET A 1 22.06 51.61 -20.58
CA MET A 1 23.04 52.02 -19.56
C MET A 1 22.38 51.84 -18.20
N ILE A 2 22.81 50.81 -17.49
CA ILE A 2 22.76 50.47 -16.04
C ILE A 2 22.00 51.43 -15.10
N LEU A 3 21.11 50.89 -14.24
CA LEU A 3 21.16 50.88 -12.75
C LEU A 3 19.72 50.86 -12.13
N PHE A 4 19.26 49.72 -11.56
CA PHE A 4 19.21 49.39 -10.10
C PHE A 4 18.07 50.17 -9.36
N PHE A 5 17.09 49.60 -8.65
CA PHE A 5 17.18 48.71 -7.48
C PHE A 5 15.78 48.25 -7.03
N ARG A 6 15.66 46.94 -6.76
CA ARG A 6 14.99 46.32 -5.59
C ARG A 6 13.55 46.66 -5.25
N ILE A 7 12.64 45.74 -5.60
CA ILE A 7 11.63 45.25 -4.64
C ILE A 7 11.53 43.72 -4.79
N VAL A 8 12.19 43.02 -3.86
CA VAL A 8 11.97 41.60 -3.56
C VAL A 8 10.70 41.55 -2.71
N ILE A 9 9.58 41.06 -3.26
CA ILE A 9 8.45 40.58 -2.45
C ILE A 9 8.42 39.06 -2.57
N MET A 10 9.22 38.46 -1.71
CA MET A 10 9.01 37.12 -1.21
C MET A 10 8.01 37.26 -0.06
N ILE A 11 6.86 36.59 -0.11
CA ILE A 11 6.17 35.95 1.01
C ILE A 11 5.02 35.09 0.43
N VAL A 12 5.32 33.79 0.39
CA VAL A 12 4.49 32.68 0.88
C VAL A 12 2.97 32.83 0.73
N GLY A 13 2.44 32.07 -0.22
CA GLY A 13 1.03 31.71 -0.30
C GLY A 13 0.90 30.30 -0.88
N LEU A 14 1.64 29.34 -0.31
CA LEU A 14 1.41 27.91 -0.49
C LEU A 14 0.03 27.57 0.09
N GLY A 15 -1.02 27.87 -0.68
CA GLY A 15 -2.37 27.39 -0.44
C GLY A 15 -2.63 26.15 -1.27
N ALA A 16 -1.78 25.13 -1.14
CA ALA A 16 -2.12 23.81 -1.62
C ALA A 16 -3.36 23.38 -0.82
N LEU A 17 -4.49 23.25 -1.50
CA LEU A 17 -5.67 22.60 -0.93
C LEU A 17 -5.18 21.31 -0.26
N PRO A 18 -5.50 21.09 1.03
CA PRO A 18 -5.34 19.77 1.58
C PRO A 18 -6.30 18.91 0.78
N LYS A 19 -5.74 18.12 -0.16
CA LYS A 19 -6.36 16.88 -0.56
C LYS A 19 -6.73 16.24 0.77
N LEU A 20 -8.02 16.12 1.06
CA LEU A 20 -8.47 15.16 2.05
C LEU A 20 -7.82 13.86 1.60
N ALA A 21 -6.70 13.54 2.25
CA ALA A 21 -6.19 12.20 2.29
C ALA A 21 -7.30 11.46 3.02
N SER A 22 -8.27 10.97 2.24
CA SER A 22 -9.05 9.83 2.64
C SER A 22 -8.01 8.84 3.13
N ASP A 23 -8.05 8.62 4.43
CA ASP A 23 -7.20 7.70 5.19
C ASP A 23 -7.60 6.27 4.80
N HIS A 24 -7.52 5.97 3.51
CA HIS A 24 -7.64 4.65 2.96
C HIS A 24 -6.21 4.11 2.89
N PRO A 25 -5.89 3.01 3.59
CA PRO A 25 -4.58 2.39 3.59
C PRO A 25 -4.28 1.65 2.26
N THR A 26 -4.62 2.26 1.12
CA THR A 26 -4.29 1.78 -0.22
C THR A 26 -2.84 2.07 -0.60
N ALA A 27 -2.14 2.89 0.18
CA ALA A 27 -0.88 3.51 -0.22
C ALA A 27 0.38 2.61 -0.20
N ASP A 28 0.30 1.30 0.05
CA ASP A 28 1.47 0.43 -0.17
C ASP A 28 1.15 -1.06 -0.35
N CYS A 29 0.37 -1.41 -1.38
CA CYS A 29 0.09 -2.81 -1.66
C CYS A 29 1.38 -3.61 -1.97
N GLU A 30 2.37 -2.99 -2.63
CA GLU A 30 3.65 -3.63 -2.95
C GLU A 30 4.42 -4.03 -1.69
N HIS A 31 4.55 -3.13 -0.73
CA HIS A 31 5.22 -3.44 0.54
C HIS A 31 4.48 -4.50 1.34
N ARG A 32 3.15 -4.44 1.39
CA ARG A 32 2.35 -5.47 2.07
C ARG A 32 2.49 -6.84 1.39
N LEU A 33 2.57 -6.89 0.06
CA LEU A 33 2.90 -8.12 -0.68
C LEU A 33 4.28 -8.69 -0.31
N LYS A 34 5.28 -7.83 -0.08
CA LYS A 34 6.60 -8.26 0.40
C LYS A 34 6.54 -8.81 1.81
N ILE A 35 5.83 -8.15 2.73
CA ILE A 35 5.65 -8.62 4.11
C ILE A 35 5.00 -10.01 4.13
N THR A 36 3.92 -10.22 3.37
CA THR A 36 3.26 -11.53 3.31
C THR A 36 4.19 -12.62 2.77
N LEU A 37 5.06 -12.31 1.80
CA LEU A 37 6.09 -13.24 1.31
C LEU A 37 7.08 -13.62 2.40
N GLU A 38 7.63 -12.64 3.09
CA GLU A 38 8.65 -12.86 4.12
C GLU A 38 8.11 -13.75 5.24
N ILE A 39 6.86 -13.51 5.66
CA ILE A 39 6.21 -14.32 6.69
C ILE A 39 5.92 -15.74 6.18
N MET A 40 5.50 -15.91 4.93
CA MET A 40 5.36 -17.24 4.33
C MET A 40 6.68 -18.02 4.30
N LEU A 41 7.80 -17.34 4.04
CA LEU A 41 9.13 -17.96 3.97
C LEU A 41 9.75 -18.24 5.34
N ALA A 42 9.46 -17.40 6.34
CA ALA A 42 10.01 -17.51 7.70
C ALA A 42 9.12 -18.31 8.66
N GLY A 43 7.83 -18.43 8.36
CA GLY A 43 6.82 -19.05 9.23
C GLY A 43 6.83 -20.58 9.25
N PRO A 44 6.05 -21.19 10.16
CA PRO A 44 5.84 -22.64 10.18
C PRO A 44 5.20 -23.12 8.88
N LEU A 45 5.47 -24.38 8.51
CA LEU A 45 4.90 -25.00 7.32
C LEU A 45 3.37 -24.88 7.32
N LEU A 46 2.84 -24.12 6.36
CA LEU A 46 1.42 -24.07 6.07
C LEU A 46 0.96 -25.42 5.54
N LYS A 47 -0.32 -25.75 5.77
CA LYS A 47 -0.95 -26.88 5.05
C LYS A 47 -0.91 -26.60 3.55
N GLU A 48 -0.77 -27.64 2.73
CA GLU A 48 -0.62 -27.50 1.28
C GLU A 48 -1.74 -26.66 0.65
N GLU A 49 -2.98 -26.87 1.09
CA GLU A 49 -4.14 -26.14 0.59
C GLU A 49 -4.09 -24.65 0.95
N GLN A 50 -3.58 -24.33 2.14
CA GLN A 50 -3.42 -22.95 2.59
C GLN A 50 -2.26 -22.26 1.87
N ALA A 51 -1.12 -22.94 1.70
CA ALA A 51 0.02 -22.43 0.96
C ALA A 51 -0.36 -22.13 -0.50
N THR A 52 -1.09 -23.05 -1.13
CA THR A 52 -1.57 -22.90 -2.51
C THR A 52 -2.55 -21.73 -2.62
N GLY A 53 -3.57 -21.68 -1.77
CA GLY A 53 -4.55 -20.59 -1.77
C GLY A 53 -3.90 -19.22 -1.53
N LEU A 54 -2.94 -19.15 -0.61
CA LEU A 54 -2.21 -17.92 -0.30
C LEU A 54 -1.30 -17.48 -1.46
N MET A 55 -0.69 -18.44 -2.18
CA MET A 55 0.10 -18.14 -3.38
C MET A 55 -0.78 -17.56 -4.49
N TRP A 56 -1.96 -18.14 -4.75
CA TRP A 56 -2.93 -17.60 -5.71
C TRP A 56 -3.38 -16.18 -5.35
N LEU A 57 -3.75 -15.95 -4.09
CA LEU A 57 -4.12 -14.60 -3.61
C LEU A 57 -3.02 -13.57 -3.85
N ARG A 58 -1.77 -13.94 -3.59
CA ARG A 58 -0.63 -13.05 -3.81
C ARG A 58 -0.35 -12.80 -5.30
N MET A 59 -0.53 -13.81 -6.16
CA MET A 59 -0.43 -13.64 -7.61
C MET A 59 -1.52 -12.71 -8.15
N ASP A 60 -2.76 -12.89 -7.73
CA ASP A 60 -3.89 -12.05 -8.14
C ASP A 60 -3.75 -10.60 -7.67
N ALA A 61 -3.20 -10.41 -6.45
CA ALA A 61 -2.90 -9.09 -5.91
C ALA A 61 -1.78 -8.40 -6.71
N GLN A 62 -0.72 -9.12 -7.03
CA GLN A 62 0.37 -8.63 -7.88
C GLN A 62 -0.14 -8.24 -9.27
N GLU A 63 -0.99 -9.06 -9.88
CA GLU A 63 -1.62 -8.74 -11.18
C GLU A 63 -2.49 -7.48 -11.09
N ALA A 64 -3.26 -7.32 -10.00
CA ALA A 64 -4.05 -6.11 -9.77
C ALA A 64 -3.14 -4.87 -9.65
N LEU A 65 -2.03 -4.97 -8.91
CA LEU A 65 -1.04 -3.90 -8.80
C LEU A 65 -0.45 -3.51 -10.16
N GLU A 66 -0.04 -4.48 -10.96
CA GLU A 66 0.54 -4.27 -12.29
C GLU A 66 -0.45 -3.61 -13.26
N ARG A 67 -1.75 -3.81 -13.05
CA ARG A 67 -2.84 -3.16 -13.80
C ARG A 67 -3.22 -1.79 -13.25
N GLY A 68 -2.64 -1.35 -12.13
CA GLY A 68 -2.99 -0.11 -11.45
C GLY A 68 -4.30 -0.18 -10.66
N ASP A 69 -4.83 -1.37 -10.41
CA ASP A 69 -6.01 -1.61 -9.59
C ASP A 69 -5.61 -1.74 -8.11
N GLU A 70 -5.25 -0.60 -7.52
CA GLU A 70 -4.76 -0.52 -6.13
C GLU A 70 -5.81 -0.98 -5.11
N GLU A 71 -7.10 -0.78 -5.38
CA GLU A 71 -8.20 -1.19 -4.50
C GLU A 71 -8.31 -2.72 -4.43
N LYS A 72 -8.33 -3.38 -5.60
CA LYS A 72 -8.35 -4.85 -5.66
C LYS A 72 -7.07 -5.45 -5.05
N CYS A 73 -5.91 -4.84 -5.32
CA CYS A 73 -4.66 -5.25 -4.71
C CYS A 73 -4.75 -5.21 -3.18
N ALA A 74 -5.17 -4.07 -2.62
CA ALA A 74 -5.30 -3.88 -1.19
C ALA A 74 -6.28 -4.88 -0.55
N MET A 75 -7.40 -5.19 -1.21
CA MET A 75 -8.37 -6.19 -0.75
C MET A 75 -7.74 -7.59 -0.69
N LEU A 76 -7.10 -8.04 -1.77
CA LEU A 76 -6.52 -9.38 -1.86
C LEU A 76 -5.38 -9.59 -0.87
N VAL A 77 -4.54 -8.56 -0.68
CA VAL A 77 -3.48 -8.57 0.33
C VAL A 77 -4.05 -8.62 1.74
N SER A 78 -5.14 -7.90 2.05
CA SER A 78 -5.79 -7.99 3.36
C SER A 78 -6.29 -9.41 3.64
N VAL A 79 -6.79 -10.12 2.63
CA VAL A 79 -7.16 -11.54 2.79
C VAL A 79 -5.94 -12.41 3.05
N ALA A 80 -4.83 -12.17 2.34
CA ALA A 80 -3.57 -12.87 2.58
C ALA A 80 -3.03 -12.62 4.01
N GLU A 81 -3.13 -11.39 4.51
CA GLU A 81 -2.75 -11.01 5.87
C GLU A 81 -3.61 -11.69 6.94
N LEU A 82 -4.93 -11.79 6.71
CA LEU A 82 -5.84 -12.53 7.59
C LEU A 82 -5.47 -14.02 7.66
N LEU A 83 -5.16 -14.65 6.53
CA LEU A 83 -4.75 -16.05 6.47
C LEU A 83 -3.41 -16.32 7.18
N LEU A 84 -2.51 -15.35 7.16
CA LEU A 84 -1.23 -15.40 7.85
C LEU A 84 -1.31 -14.98 9.33
N GLY A 85 -2.48 -14.52 9.81
CA GLY A 85 -2.64 -14.02 11.17
C GLY A 85 -1.88 -12.72 11.44
N ILE A 86 -1.58 -11.94 10.40
CA ILE A 86 -0.90 -10.62 10.51
C ILE A 86 -1.89 -9.57 11.02
N THR A 87 -3.14 -9.67 10.57
CA THR A 87 -4.24 -8.80 10.96
C THR A 87 -5.27 -9.67 11.66
N GLU A 88 -5.70 -9.30 12.88
CA GLU A 88 -6.83 -9.95 13.52
C GLU A 88 -8.12 -9.53 12.81
N PRO A 89 -9.13 -10.42 12.66
CA PRO A 89 -10.45 -9.98 12.26
C PRO A 89 -10.92 -8.99 13.32
N ASP A 90 -11.07 -7.71 12.96
CA ASP A 90 -11.55 -6.65 13.84
C ASP A 90 -12.91 -7.08 14.41
N GLY A 91 -12.87 -7.63 15.61
CA GLY A 91 -14.01 -8.16 16.33
C GLY A 91 -14.80 -6.99 16.87
N ARG A 92 -15.70 -6.45 16.05
CA ARG A 92 -16.74 -5.52 16.48
C ARG A 92 -18.10 -6.20 16.48
#